data_AF-A0A0G2IF33-F1
#
_entry.id   AF-A0A0G2IF33-F1
#
_cell.length_a   1.000
_cell.length_b   1.000
_cell.length_c   1.000
_cell.angle_alpha   90.00
_cell.angle_beta   90.00
_cell.angle_gamma   90.00
#
_symmetry.space_group_name_H-M   'P 1'
#
loop_
_entity.id
_entity.type
_entity.pdbx_description
1 polymer ?
#
loop_
_entity_poly.entity_id
_entity_poly.type
_entity_poly.pdbx_seq_one_letter_code
_entity_poly.pdbx_strand_id
1 'polypeptide(L)'
;MTQIGQVSTFGDKPVPAGALAGEIIISPDGFVANSNRLDNSFTVPSLDPSNPAQEQSDSLAIVKADKQGKPSFANFYLVGCQSPRQIQANNDGSLLAAACMANDRVVIIERNNATGEIGKVVANYGITVATFVGWDE
;
A
#
# COMPACT_ATOMS: atom_id res chain seq x y z
N MET A 1 -29.57 -0.98 0.18
CA MET A 1 -28.31 -1.73 0.30
C MET A 1 -28.04 -1.95 1.77
N THR A 2 -27.68 -3.17 2.18
CA THR A 2 -27.36 -3.50 3.58
C THR A 2 -25.84 -3.50 3.73
N GLN A 3 -25.33 -2.76 4.72
CA GLN A 3 -23.91 -2.82 5.07
C GLN A 3 -23.60 -4.16 5.73
N ILE A 4 -22.64 -4.91 5.16
CA ILE A 4 -22.28 -6.25 5.63
C ILE A 4 -21.06 -6.27 6.57
N GLY A 5 -20.38 -5.12 6.70
CA GLY A 5 -19.32 -4.91 7.69
C GLY A 5 -18.62 -3.57 7.53
N GLN A 6 -17.69 -3.30 8.45
CA GLN A 6 -16.84 -2.13 8.44
C GLN A 6 -15.53 -2.48 9.11
N VAL A 7 -14.42 -2.00 8.55
CA VAL A 7 -13.10 -2.11 9.15
C VAL A 7 -12.34 -0.83 8.85
N SER A 8 -11.60 -0.34 9.83
CA SER A 8 -10.68 0.78 9.62
C SER A 8 -9.47 0.29 8.82
N THR A 9 -8.92 1.14 7.96
CA THR A 9 -7.58 0.91 7.38
C THR A 9 -6.47 1.11 8.40
N PHE A 10 -6.81 1.33 9.68
CA PHE A 10 -5.90 1.28 10.84
C PHE A 10 -6.20 0.10 11.78
N GLY A 11 -7.11 -0.82 11.38
CA GLY A 11 -7.56 -1.91 12.24
C GLY A 11 -8.15 -1.37 13.54
N ASP A 12 -7.69 -1.92 14.68
CA ASP A 12 -8.07 -1.44 16.01
C ASP A 12 -7.14 -0.33 16.53
N LYS A 13 -6.15 0.11 15.74
CA LYS A 13 -5.21 1.16 16.14
C LYS A 13 -5.82 2.56 15.95
N PRO A 14 -5.39 3.56 16.74
CA PRO A 14 -5.75 4.95 16.49
C PRO A 14 -5.33 5.38 15.08
N VAL A 15 -6.18 6.17 14.42
CA VAL A 15 -5.85 6.81 13.15
C VAL A 15 -4.88 7.96 13.43
N PRO A 16 -3.67 7.97 12.83
CA PRO A 16 -2.73 9.09 12.98
C PRO A 16 -3.35 10.40 12.50
N ALA A 17 -3.00 11.50 13.18
CA ALA A 17 -3.53 12.82 12.84
C ALA A 17 -3.10 13.23 11.42
N GLY A 18 -4.08 13.55 10.58
CA GLY A 18 -3.84 13.95 9.19
C GLY A 18 -3.71 12.79 8.20
N ALA A 19 -3.77 11.53 8.67
CA ALA A 19 -3.79 10.38 7.77
C ALA A 19 -5.03 10.40 6.86
N LEU A 20 -4.85 10.03 5.60
CA LEU A 20 -5.88 9.99 4.56
C LEU A 20 -5.88 8.62 3.89
N ALA A 21 -7.04 8.13 3.50
CA ALA A 21 -7.10 6.97 2.59
C ALA A 21 -6.60 7.37 1.19
N GLY A 22 -5.96 6.44 0.50
CA GLY A 22 -5.59 6.53 -0.91
C GLY A 22 -6.43 5.57 -1.75
N GLU A 23 -5.77 4.61 -2.37
CA GLU A 23 -6.34 3.69 -3.34
C GLU A 23 -6.65 2.33 -2.71
N ILE A 24 -7.53 1.57 -3.36
CA ILE A 24 -7.90 0.21 -2.99
C ILE A 24 -7.70 -0.72 -4.20
N ILE A 25 -7.08 -1.88 -3.98
CA ILE A 25 -7.05 -2.96 -4.96
C ILE A 25 -7.57 -4.24 -4.33
N ILE A 26 -8.29 -5.04 -5.11
CA ILE A 26 -8.93 -6.27 -4.66
C ILE A 26 -8.34 -7.42 -5.49
N SER A 27 -7.89 -8.46 -4.80
CA SER A 27 -7.45 -9.70 -5.44
C SER A 27 -8.60 -10.70 -5.57
N PRO A 28 -8.51 -11.65 -6.53
CA PRO A 28 -9.50 -12.70 -6.71
C PRO A 28 -9.76 -13.53 -5.43
N ASP A 29 -8.75 -13.71 -4.59
CA ASP A 29 -8.82 -14.47 -3.33
C ASP A 29 -9.44 -13.68 -2.16
N GLY A 30 -9.97 -12.48 -2.43
CA GLY A 30 -10.69 -11.66 -1.44
C GLY A 30 -9.78 -10.84 -0.53
N PHE A 31 -8.48 -10.77 -0.79
CA PHE A 31 -7.61 -9.80 -0.12
C PHE A 31 -7.71 -8.44 -0.79
N VAL A 32 -7.85 -7.43 0.05
CA VAL A 32 -7.96 -6.03 -0.30
C VAL A 32 -6.73 -5.32 0.26
N ALA A 33 -5.99 -4.62 -0.58
CA ALA A 33 -4.92 -3.74 -0.15
C ALA A 33 -5.37 -2.28 -0.27
N ASN A 34 -5.16 -1.51 0.79
CA ASN A 34 -5.52 -0.10 0.86
C ASN A 34 -4.27 0.71 1.17
N SER A 35 -4.00 1.75 0.40
CA SER A 35 -2.94 2.70 0.77
C SER A 35 -3.47 3.72 1.78
N ASN A 36 -2.73 3.90 2.87
CA ASN A 36 -2.89 5.06 3.75
C ASN A 36 -1.85 6.09 3.34
N ARG A 37 -2.20 7.37 3.43
CA ARG A 37 -1.36 8.51 3.07
C ARG A 37 -1.19 9.37 4.29
N LEU A 38 -0.01 9.99 4.45
CA LEU A 38 0.29 10.88 5.57
C LEU A 38 0.15 10.19 6.94
N ASP A 39 0.33 8.87 6.98
CA ASP A 39 0.39 8.08 8.21
C ASP A 39 1.62 8.52 9.01
N ASN A 40 2.77 8.69 8.34
CA ASN A 40 4.04 9.20 8.90
C ASN A 40 4.50 8.52 10.22
N SER A 41 3.91 7.39 10.58
CA SER A 41 4.23 6.65 11.80
C SER A 41 5.44 5.74 11.64
N PHE A 42 6.01 5.64 10.43
CA PHE A 42 7.00 4.63 10.09
C PHE A 42 8.21 5.23 9.37
N THR A 43 9.37 4.63 9.62
CA THR A 43 10.59 4.88 8.87
C THR A 43 11.12 3.60 8.23
N VAL A 44 11.79 3.75 7.09
CA VAL A 44 12.46 2.69 6.35
C VAL A 44 13.88 3.13 6.00
N PRO A 45 14.82 2.19 5.73
CA PRO A 45 16.08 2.55 5.11
C PRO A 45 15.83 3.29 3.78
N SER A 46 16.65 4.28 3.45
CA SER A 46 16.57 4.94 2.15
C SER A 46 16.71 3.93 1.01
N LEU A 47 15.92 4.17 -0.04
CA LEU A 47 16.04 3.47 -1.31
C LEU A 47 17.07 4.12 -2.24
N ASP A 48 17.60 5.29 -1.86
CA ASP A 48 18.70 5.97 -2.54
C ASP A 48 20.04 5.51 -1.95
N PRO A 49 20.84 4.71 -2.68
CA PRO A 49 22.12 4.21 -2.19
C PRO A 49 23.14 5.34 -1.94
N SER A 50 22.93 6.53 -2.50
CA SER A 50 23.80 7.69 -2.29
C SER A 50 23.50 8.44 -0.99
N ASN A 51 22.34 8.18 -0.37
CA ASN A 51 21.90 8.82 0.87
C ASN A 51 21.34 7.78 1.86
N PRO A 52 22.18 7.15 2.71
CA PRO A 52 21.76 6.07 3.60
C PRO A 52 20.92 6.51 4.82
N ALA A 53 20.33 7.72 4.78
CA ALA A 53 19.45 8.21 5.84
C ALA A 53 18.18 7.35 5.95
N GLN A 54 17.49 7.42 7.10
CA GLN A 54 16.14 6.87 7.19
C GLN A 54 15.16 7.78 6.45
N GLU A 55 14.21 7.17 5.75
CA GLU A 55 13.12 7.85 5.07
C GLU A 55 11.80 7.52 5.76
N GLN A 56 10.86 8.46 5.72
CA GLN A 56 9.49 8.21 6.17
C GLN A 56 8.77 7.28 5.20
N SER A 57 7.87 6.45 5.73
CA SER A 57 6.99 5.59 4.94
C SER A 57 5.57 5.67 5.47
N ASP A 58 4.62 5.67 4.55
CA ASP A 58 3.22 5.40 4.85
C ASP A 58 2.96 3.88 4.84
N SER A 59 1.72 3.51 5.18
CA SER A 59 1.30 2.12 5.33
C SER A 59 0.38 1.61 4.22
N LEU A 60 0.43 0.30 4.02
CA LEU A 60 -0.58 -0.50 3.32
C LEU A 60 -1.37 -1.29 4.38
N ALA A 61 -2.68 -1.12 4.38
CA ALA A 61 -3.59 -1.96 5.15
C ALA A 61 -4.02 -3.14 4.28
N ILE A 62 -3.95 -4.35 4.82
CA ILE A 62 -4.51 -5.54 4.19
C ILE A 62 -5.75 -5.96 4.95
N VAL A 63 -6.84 -6.11 4.22
CA VAL A 63 -8.14 -6.59 4.69
C VAL A 63 -8.48 -7.86 3.95
N LYS A 64 -9.07 -8.84 4.63
CA LYS A 64 -9.61 -10.04 4.00
C LYS A 64 -11.13 -9.98 4.01
N ALA A 65 -11.76 -10.13 2.86
CA ALA A 65 -13.18 -10.36 2.76
C ALA A 65 -13.46 -11.87 2.85
N ASP A 66 -14.44 -12.27 3.66
CA ASP A 66 -14.94 -13.65 3.65
C ASP A 66 -15.81 -13.93 2.41
N LYS A 67 -16.32 -15.16 2.30
CA LYS A 67 -17.17 -15.58 1.15
C LYS A 67 -18.50 -14.80 1.07
N GLN A 68 -18.90 -14.12 2.14
CA GLN A 68 -20.08 -13.28 2.23
C GLN A 68 -19.75 -11.80 2.02
N GLY A 69 -18.47 -11.47 1.78
CA GLY A 69 -17.97 -10.11 1.59
C GLY A 69 -17.72 -9.34 2.88
N LYS A 70 -17.85 -9.98 4.06
CA LYS A 70 -17.60 -9.32 5.33
C LYS A 70 -16.09 -9.10 5.51
N PRO A 71 -15.63 -7.86 5.71
CA PRO A 71 -14.21 -7.56 5.84
C PRO A 71 -13.70 -7.86 7.26
N SER A 72 -12.46 -8.32 7.35
CA SER A 72 -11.66 -8.38 8.57
C SER A 72 -10.26 -7.83 8.32
N PHE A 73 -9.73 -7.08 9.29
CA PHE A 73 -8.37 -6.57 9.21
C PHE A 73 -7.38 -7.74 9.27
N ALA A 74 -6.43 -7.79 8.35
CA ALA A 74 -5.40 -8.84 8.33
C ALA A 74 -4.08 -8.31 8.88
N ASN A 75 -3.45 -7.33 8.22
CA ASN A 75 -2.15 -6.83 8.65
C ASN A 75 -1.79 -5.45 8.06
N PHE A 76 -0.75 -4.83 8.62
CA PHE A 76 -0.11 -3.61 8.15
C PHE A 76 1.25 -3.91 7.53
N TYR A 77 1.53 -3.23 6.41
CA TYR A 77 2.84 -3.25 5.78
C TYR A 77 3.31 -1.84 5.46
N LEU A 78 4.60 -1.69 5.21
CA LEU A 78 5.21 -0.42 4.82
C LEU A 78 5.24 -0.33 3.30
N VAL A 79 4.88 0.82 2.75
CA VAL A 79 4.94 1.06 1.30
C VAL A 79 6.40 1.25 0.85
N GLY A 80 7.25 1.75 1.74
CA GLY A 80 8.61 2.19 1.41
C GLY A 80 8.66 3.63 0.87
N CYS A 81 7.58 4.39 1.00
CA CYS A 81 7.47 5.78 0.57
C CYS A 81 6.26 6.48 1.23
N GLN A 82 6.14 7.79 1.01
CA GLN A 82 5.08 8.65 1.49
C GLN A 82 4.12 9.08 0.36
N SER A 83 2.88 9.29 0.77
CA SER A 83 1.74 9.71 -0.04
C SER A 83 1.52 8.83 -1.28
N PRO A 84 1.39 7.50 -1.12
CA PRO A 84 1.05 6.58 -2.21
C PRO A 84 -0.39 6.83 -2.68
N ARG A 85 -0.56 7.72 -3.66
CA ARG A 85 -1.88 8.15 -4.13
C ARG A 85 -2.62 7.05 -4.86
N GLN A 86 -1.87 6.24 -5.60
CA GLN A 86 -2.40 5.14 -6.38
C GLN A 86 -1.47 3.93 -6.23
N ILE A 87 -2.07 2.76 -6.09
CA ILE A 87 -1.39 1.46 -6.09
C ILE A 87 -2.01 0.56 -7.17
N GLN A 88 -1.22 -0.30 -7.78
CA GLN A 88 -1.71 -1.26 -8.77
C GLN A 88 -0.96 -2.57 -8.64
N ALA A 89 -1.68 -3.69 -8.68
CA ALA A 89 -1.07 -4.99 -8.86
C ALA A 89 -0.79 -5.25 -10.34
N ASN A 90 0.29 -5.96 -10.64
CA ASN A 90 0.54 -6.50 -11.98
C ASN A 90 -0.45 -7.63 -12.30
N ASN A 91 -0.45 -8.13 -13.54
CA ASN A 91 -1.45 -9.08 -14.03
C ASN A 91 -1.57 -10.37 -13.20
N ASP A 92 -0.44 -10.96 -12.76
CA ASP A 92 -0.46 -12.15 -11.91
C ASP A 92 -0.62 -11.83 -10.40
N GLY A 93 -0.54 -10.55 -10.03
CA GLY A 93 -0.70 -10.05 -8.68
C GLY A 93 0.48 -10.31 -7.75
N SER A 94 1.63 -10.73 -8.28
CA SER A 94 2.88 -10.98 -7.54
C SER A 94 3.66 -9.71 -7.21
N LEU A 95 3.34 -8.60 -7.87
CA LEU A 95 3.94 -7.29 -7.66
C LEU A 95 2.86 -6.24 -7.39
N LEU A 96 3.22 -5.25 -6.57
CA LEU A 96 2.43 -4.06 -6.32
C LEU A 96 3.30 -2.84 -6.64
N ALA A 97 2.83 -2.00 -7.55
CA ALA A 97 3.40 -0.69 -7.81
C ALA A 97 2.67 0.37 -6.97
N ALA A 98 3.40 1.33 -6.41
CA ALA A 98 2.84 2.47 -5.70
C ALA A 98 3.44 3.78 -6.25
N ALA A 99 2.56 4.71 -6.63
CA ALA A 99 2.93 6.05 -7.07
C ALA A 99 2.97 7.01 -5.86
N CYS A 100 4.18 7.41 -5.47
CA CYS A 100 4.47 8.12 -4.23
C CYS A 100 4.72 9.61 -4.51
N MET A 101 3.73 10.46 -4.21
CA MET A 101 3.80 11.88 -4.56
C MET A 101 4.89 12.63 -3.79
N ALA A 102 5.11 12.30 -2.51
CA ALA A 102 5.99 13.08 -1.65
C ALA A 102 7.49 12.74 -1.84
N ASN A 103 7.79 11.60 -2.46
CA ASN A 103 9.15 11.15 -2.73
C ASN A 103 9.54 11.27 -4.20
N ASP A 104 8.67 11.81 -5.06
CA ASP A 104 8.90 11.87 -6.50
C ASP A 104 9.35 10.53 -7.09
N ARG A 105 8.64 9.44 -6.74
CA ARG A 105 8.99 8.10 -7.24
C ARG A 105 7.81 7.14 -7.34
N VAL A 106 8.03 6.11 -8.14
CA VAL A 106 7.27 4.86 -8.10
C VAL A 106 8.11 3.82 -7.37
N VAL A 107 7.50 3.02 -6.50
CA VAL A 107 8.13 1.84 -5.88
C VAL A 107 7.40 0.57 -6.34
N ILE A 108 8.17 -0.50 -6.56
CA ILE A 108 7.66 -1.84 -6.87
C ILE A 108 7.95 -2.74 -5.67
N ILE A 109 6.92 -3.42 -5.18
CA ILE A 109 6.95 -4.21 -3.95
C ILE A 109 6.49 -5.63 -4.26
N GLU A 110 7.14 -6.63 -3.66
CA GLU A 110 6.65 -8.02 -3.70
C GLU A 110 5.26 -8.12 -3.05
N ARG A 111 4.40 -8.96 -3.62
CA ARG A 111 3.07 -9.26 -3.10
C ARG A 111 2.74 -10.72 -3.28
N ASN A 112 2.07 -11.32 -2.29
CA ASN A 112 1.45 -12.63 -2.44
C ASN A 112 -0.07 -12.44 -2.57
N ASN A 113 -0.62 -12.75 -3.74
CA ASN A 113 -2.04 -12.52 -4.01
C ASN A 113 -2.97 -13.47 -3.22
N ALA A 114 -2.50 -14.67 -2.90
CA ALA A 114 -3.25 -15.71 -2.20
C ALA A 114 -3.23 -15.56 -0.68
N THR A 115 -2.25 -14.83 -0.13
CA THR A 115 -2.15 -14.57 1.32
C THR A 115 -2.35 -13.10 1.69
N GLY A 116 -2.30 -12.20 0.71
CA GLY A 116 -2.34 -10.75 0.92
C GLY A 116 -1.05 -10.18 1.51
N GLU A 117 0.00 -10.99 1.70
CA GLU A 117 1.27 -10.54 2.26
C GLU A 117 1.98 -9.57 1.30
N ILE A 118 2.59 -8.53 1.88
CA ILE A 118 3.46 -7.59 1.16
C ILE A 118 4.90 -7.86 1.59
N GLY A 119 5.78 -8.01 0.61
CA GLY A 119 7.20 -8.29 0.80
C GLY A 119 8.06 -7.02 0.75
N LYS A 120 9.30 -7.18 0.28
CA LYS A 120 10.26 -6.07 0.18
C LYS A 120 10.04 -5.23 -1.08
N VAL A 121 10.55 -4.00 -1.06
CA VAL A 121 10.73 -3.20 -2.28
C VAL A 121 11.80 -3.86 -3.15
N VAL A 122 11.48 -4.10 -4.42
CA VAL A 122 12.37 -4.75 -5.41
C VAL A 122 12.88 -3.80 -6.48
N ALA A 123 12.18 -2.68 -6.70
CA ALA A 123 12.63 -1.62 -7.60
C ALA A 123 12.02 -0.27 -7.20
N ASN A 124 12.65 0.81 -7.62
CA ASN A 124 12.06 2.14 -7.58
C ASN A 124 12.54 2.97 -8.78
N TYR A 125 11.75 3.98 -9.16
CA TYR A 125 12.06 4.87 -10.27
C TYR A 125 11.64 6.31 -9.94
N GLY A 126 12.55 7.25 -10.14
CA GLY A 126 12.31 8.67 -9.88
C GLY A 126 11.42 9.32 -10.96
N ILE A 127 10.33 9.94 -10.52
CA ILE A 127 9.44 10.75 -11.35
C ILE A 127 8.71 11.78 -10.48
N THR A 128 8.80 13.05 -10.87
CA THR A 128 8.21 14.16 -10.12
C THR A 128 6.71 13.98 -9.93
N VAL A 129 6.27 14.04 -8.67
CA VAL A 129 4.89 13.96 -8.21
C VAL A 129 4.14 12.78 -8.84
N ALA A 130 4.64 11.56 -8.59
CA ALA A 130 4.01 10.33 -9.05
C ALA A 130 2.57 10.20 -8.50
N THR A 131 1.56 10.30 -9.36
CA THR A 131 0.13 10.14 -8.98
C THR A 131 -0.55 8.92 -9.58
N PHE A 132 0.06 8.31 -10.59
CA PHE A 132 -0.48 7.18 -11.33
C PHE A 132 0.65 6.25 -11.75
N VAL A 133 0.38 4.95 -11.75
CA VAL A 133 1.24 3.89 -12.26
C VAL A 133 0.38 2.85 -12.97
N GLY A 134 0.87 2.40 -14.12
CA GLY A 134 0.22 1.45 -15.01
C GLY A 134 1.19 0.33 -15.39
N TRP A 135 0.73 -0.92 -15.34
CA TRP A 135 1.41 -2.04 -16.00
C TRP A 135 0.95 -2.16 -17.46
N ASP A 136 1.83 -2.58 -18.38
CA ASP A 136 1.58 -2.67 -19.83
C ASP A 136 1.49 -4.12 -20.36
N GLU A 137 1.09 -5.04 -19.47
CA GLU A 137 1.11 -6.50 -19.65
C GLU A 137 -0.06 -7.09 -20.44
#